data_AF-A0A2E1CNP8-F1
#
_entry.id   AF-A0A2E1CNP8-F1
#
_cell.length_a   1.000
_cell.length_b   1.000
_cell.length_c   1.000
_cell.angle_alpha   90.00
_cell.angle_beta   90.00
_cell.angle_gamma   90.00
#
_symmetry.space_group_name_H-M   'P 1'
#
loop_
_entity.id
_entity.type
_entity.pdbx_description
1 polymer ?
#
loop_
_entity_poly.entity_id
_entity_poly.type
_entity_poly.pdbx_seq_one_letter_code
_entity_poly.pdbx_strand_id
1 'polypeptide(L)'
;MTKIAIYFLILFFIPLMQFNQKASASLVDEIVVTASKEDTQILKVGGNISSINTNEIKFINAINPSEILNRLPAVYISQGSGQE
;
A
#
# COMPACT_ATOMS: atom_id res chain seq x y z
N MET A 1 43.43 -5.27 33.13
CA MET A 1 42.03 -5.73 33.28
C MET A 1 40.99 -4.67 32.91
N THR A 2 41.26 -3.38 33.12
CA THR A 2 40.32 -2.28 32.81
C THR A 2 39.97 -2.15 31.33
N LYS A 3 40.94 -2.31 30.41
CA LYS A 3 40.70 -2.20 28.96
C LYS A 3 39.77 -3.29 28.41
N ILE A 4 39.90 -4.53 28.88
CA ILE A 4 39.04 -5.65 28.47
C ILE A 4 37.59 -5.42 28.91
N ALA A 5 37.39 -4.88 30.12
CA ALA A 5 36.07 -4.55 30.64
C ALA A 5 35.42 -3.41 29.83
N ILE A 6 36.21 -2.43 29.39
CA ILE A 6 35.75 -1.33 28.52
C ILE A 6 35.29 -1.87 27.16
N TYR A 7 36.04 -2.80 26.54
CA TYR A 7 35.61 -3.41 25.27
C TYR A 7 34.32 -4.22 25.41
N PHE A 8 34.14 -4.96 26.52
CA PHE A 8 32.88 -5.66 26.81
C PHE A 8 31.71 -4.70 27.00
N LEU A 9 31.93 -3.57 27.67
CA LEU A 9 30.91 -2.55 27.89
C LEU A 9 30.49 -1.88 26.57
N ILE A 10 31.45 -1.59 25.69
CA ILE A 10 31.18 -1.04 24.35
C ILE A 10 30.40 -2.04 23.51
N LEU A 11 30.78 -3.31 23.51
CA LEU A 11 30.10 -4.38 22.76
C LEU A 11 28.64 -4.57 23.21
N PHE A 12 28.37 -4.36 24.50
CA PHE A 12 27.03 -4.46 25.06
C PHE A 12 26.15 -3.22 24.79
N PHE A 13 26.73 -2.01 24.75
CA PHE A 13 25.97 -0.76 24.58
C PHE A 13 25.71 -0.36 23.12
N ILE A 14 26.54 -0.78 22.16
CA ILE A 14 26.33 -0.51 20.72
C ILE A 14 24.96 -0.99 20.21
N PRO A 15 24.50 -2.23 20.46
CA PRO A 15 23.20 -2.68 19.94
C PRO A 15 22.01 -1.94 20.56
N LEU A 16 22.16 -1.36 21.76
CA LEU A 16 21.10 -0.60 22.43
C LEU A 16 20.80 0.74 21.73
N MET A 17 21.79 1.34 21.06
CA MET A 17 21.61 2.58 20.30
C MET A 17 20.82 2.38 19.00
N GLN A 18 20.78 1.16 18.44
CA GLN A 18 20.09 0.88 17.18
C GLN A 18 18.58 0.68 17.33
N PHE A 19 18.06 0.41 18.53
CA PHE A 19 16.63 0.18 18.77
C PHE A 19 15.73 1.42 18.61
N ASN A 20 16.29 2.63 18.58
CA ASN A 20 15.52 3.87 18.41
C ASN A 20 15.34 4.31 16.96
N GLN A 21 15.82 3.52 15.99
CA GLN A 21 15.47 3.77 14.60
C GLN A 21 14.01 3.37 14.38
N LYS A 22 13.09 4.32 14.60
CA LYS A 22 11.74 4.21 14.05
C LYS A 22 11.90 4.06 12.54
N ALA A 23 11.64 2.86 12.04
CA ALA A 23 11.49 2.63 10.62
C ALA A 23 10.33 3.52 10.17
N SER A 24 10.64 4.69 9.61
CA SER A 24 9.66 5.54 8.95
C SER A 24 9.35 4.88 7.62
N ALA A 25 8.51 3.85 7.66
CA ALA A 25 7.82 3.41 6.47
C ALA A 25 7.10 4.65 5.95
N SER A 26 7.41 5.05 4.72
CA SER A 26 6.59 6.02 4.01
C SER A 26 5.24 5.35 3.81
N LEU A 27 4.34 5.51 4.78
CA LEU A 27 2.93 5.19 4.61
C LEU A 27 2.46 6.12 3.51
N VAL A 28 2.48 5.63 2.27
CA VAL A 28 1.91 6.35 1.14
C VAL A 28 0.42 6.35 1.40
N ASP A 29 -0.05 7.41 2.05
CA ASP A 29 -1.47 7.67 2.21
C ASP A 29 -2.04 7.87 0.81
N GLU A 30 -2.84 6.90 0.38
CA GLU A 30 -3.50 6.98 -0.92
C GLU A 30 -4.58 8.07 -0.88
N ILE A 31 -4.41 9.07 -1.75
CA ILE A 31 -5.37 10.15 -1.94
C ILE A 31 -6.32 9.75 -3.06
N VAL A 32 -7.62 9.72 -2.77
CA VAL A 32 -8.67 9.46 -3.75
C VAL A 32 -9.58 10.66 -3.84
N VAL A 33 -9.89 11.06 -5.07
CA VAL A 33 -10.79 12.19 -5.36
C VAL A 33 -12.20 11.73 -5.73
N THR A 34 -12.35 10.48 -6.16
CA THR A 34 -13.60 9.97 -6.74
C THR A 34 -14.73 9.86 -5.71
N ALA A 35 -14.39 9.60 -4.45
CA ALA A 35 -15.40 9.33 -3.42
C ALA A 35 -15.96 10.59 -2.75
N SER A 36 -15.14 11.63 -2.55
CA SER A 36 -15.54 12.88 -1.88
C SER A 36 -15.60 14.10 -2.80
N LYS A 37 -15.16 13.98 -4.06
CA LYS A 37 -14.94 15.10 -5.01
C LYS A 37 -13.87 16.11 -4.55
N GLU A 38 -13.13 15.78 -3.50
CA GLU A 38 -12.04 16.57 -2.94
C GLU A 38 -10.87 15.62 -2.61
N ASP A 39 -9.64 16.12 -2.55
CA ASP A 39 -8.47 15.30 -2.19
C ASP A 39 -8.63 14.77 -0.76
N THR A 40 -8.97 13.48 -0.64
CA THR A 40 -9.23 12.86 0.67
C THR A 40 -8.49 11.54 0.79
N GLN A 41 -7.92 11.28 1.97
CA GLN A 41 -7.34 9.98 2.29
C GLN A 41 -8.44 8.91 2.35
N ILE A 42 -8.19 7.73 1.78
CA ILE A 42 -9.18 6.62 1.75
C ILE A 42 -9.74 6.33 3.16
N LEU A 43 -8.89 6.30 4.19
CA LEU A 43 -9.27 6.01 5.58
C LEU A 43 -10.29 7.01 6.18
N LYS A 44 -10.38 8.21 5.61
CA LYS A 44 -11.28 9.27 6.09
C LYS A 44 -12.61 9.27 5.33
N VAL A 45 -12.77 8.45 4.30
CA VAL A 45 -14.02 8.39 3.55
C VAL A 45 -14.99 7.42 4.19
N GLY A 46 -16.21 7.89 4.48
CA GLY A 46 -17.30 7.04 4.95
C GLY A 46 -17.88 6.20 3.80
N GLY A 47 -17.33 5.01 3.57
CA GLY A 47 -17.84 4.06 2.57
C GLY A 47 -16.82 3.01 2.14
N ASN A 48 -17.24 2.11 1.24
CA ASN A 48 -16.32 1.17 0.59
C ASN A 48 -15.70 1.82 -0.64
N ILE A 49 -14.37 1.82 -0.69
CA ILE A 49 -13.59 2.31 -1.83
C ILE A 49 -12.66 1.19 -2.28
N SER A 50 -12.55 1.03 -3.59
CA SER A 50 -11.50 0.22 -4.21
C SER A 50 -10.79 1.07 -5.24
N SER A 51 -9.47 0.90 -5.32
CA SER A 51 -8.61 1.62 -6.24
C SER A 51 -7.80 0.61 -7.05
N ILE A 52 -7.44 1.00 -8.27
CA ILE A 52 -6.61 0.20 -9.17
C ILE A 52 -5.50 1.11 -9.66
N ASN A 53 -4.26 0.68 -9.46
CA ASN A 53 -3.10 1.46 -9.88
C ASN A 53 -2.69 1.14 -11.33
N THR A 54 -1.88 2.02 -11.92
CA THR A 54 -1.41 1.88 -13.31
C THR A 54 -0.62 0.58 -13.55
N ASN A 55 0.10 0.07 -12.55
CA ASN A 55 0.87 -1.18 -12.69
C ASN A 55 -0.05 -2.39 -12.74
N GLU A 56 -1.13 -2.39 -11.96
CA GLU A 56 -2.17 -3.41 -12.02
C GLU A 56 -2.86 -3.39 -13.38
N ILE A 57 -3.26 -2.23 -13.90
CA ILE A 57 -3.84 -2.11 -15.24
C ILE A 57 -2.92 -2.73 -16.31
N LYS A 58 -1.61 -2.40 -16.26
CA LYS A 58 -0.60 -2.95 -17.17
C LYS A 58 -0.42 -4.46 -17.01
N PHE A 59 -0.41 -4.96 -15.77
CA PHE A 59 -0.28 -6.39 -15.48
C PHE A 59 -1.47 -7.18 -16.01
N ILE A 60 -2.68 -6.63 -15.87
CA ILE A 60 -3.92 -7.26 -16.35
C ILE A 60 -3.94 -7.30 -17.89
N ASN A 61 -3.30 -6.32 -18.55
CA ASN A 61 -3.32 -6.13 -20.00
C ASN A 61 -4.75 -6.12 -20.56
N ALA A 62 -5.65 -5.46 -19.85
CA ALA A 62 -7.06 -5.39 -20.21
C ALA A 62 -7.26 -4.63 -21.52
N ILE A 63 -8.17 -5.13 -22.36
CA ILE A 63 -8.58 -4.47 -23.59
C ILE A 63 -9.69 -3.45 -23.28
N ASN A 64 -10.55 -3.77 -22.32
CA ASN A 64 -11.71 -2.96 -21.95
C ASN A 64 -11.75 -2.65 -20.45
N PRO A 65 -12.27 -1.49 -20.01
CA PRO A 65 -12.42 -1.17 -18.59
C PRO A 65 -13.23 -2.18 -17.79
N SER A 66 -14.22 -2.84 -18.41
CA SER A 66 -15.04 -3.87 -17.76
C SER A 66 -14.23 -5.06 -17.27
N GLU A 67 -13.16 -5.43 -17.96
CA GLU A 67 -12.24 -6.51 -17.55
C GLU A 67 -11.48 -6.16 -16.27
N ILE A 68 -11.16 -4.87 -16.11
CA ILE A 68 -10.49 -4.35 -14.91
C ILE A 68 -11.49 -4.28 -13.76
N LEU A 69 -12.68 -3.71 -14.01
CA LEU A 69 -13.72 -3.53 -12.99
C LEU A 69 -14.24 -4.87 -12.44
N ASN A 70 -14.30 -5.92 -13.27
CA ASN A 70 -14.68 -7.27 -12.84
C ASN A 70 -13.75 -7.93 -11.84
N ARG A 71 -12.58 -7.33 -11.57
CA ARG A 71 -11.65 -7.80 -10.54
C ARG A 71 -11.84 -7.10 -9.19
N LEU A 72 -12.67 -6.06 -9.14
CA LEU A 72 -12.98 -5.36 -7.91
C LEU A 72 -13.97 -6.16 -7.05
N PRO A 73 -13.85 -6.08 -5.72
CA PRO A 73 -14.78 -6.73 -4.83
C PRO A 73 -16.21 -6.22 -5.06
N ALA A 74 -17.17 -7.13 -5.03
CA ALA A 74 -18.59 -6.85 -5.23
C ALA A 74 -18.94 -6.21 -6.59
N VAL A 75 -18.07 -6.31 -7.60
CA VAL A 75 -18.36 -5.88 -8.98
C VAL A 75 -18.48 -7.10 -9.88
N TYR A 76 -19.57 -7.16 -10.64
CA TYR A 76 -19.77 -8.14 -11.71
C TYR A 76 -20.42 -7.47 -12.93
N ILE A 77 -19.77 -7.61 -14.07
CA ILE A 77 -20.14 -7.08 -15.37
C ILE A 77 -20.13 -8.26 -16.33
N SER A 78 -21.31 -8.65 -16.78
CA SER A 78 -21.45 -9.69 -17.81
C SER A 78 -20.88 -9.20 -19.13
N GLN A 79 -19.95 -9.95 -19.71
CA GLN A 79 -19.51 -9.72 -21.09
C GLN A 79 -20.33 -10.63 -21.98
N GLY A 80 -21.27 -10.05 -22.74
CA GLY A 80 -21.99 -10.78 -23.77
C GLY A 80 -21.02 -11.24 -24.86
N SER A 81 -21.28 -12.39 -25.47
CA SER A 81 -20.51 -12.90 -26.61
C SER A 81 -20.78 -12.13 -27.92
N GLY A 82 -21.63 -11.09 -27.87
CA GLY A 82 -22.06 -10.35 -29.06
C GLY A 82 -22.90 -11.16 -30.04
N GLN A 83 -23.40 -12.32 -29.63
CA GLN A 83 -24.32 -13.16 -30.39
C GLN A 83 -25.73 -12.90 -29.84
N GLU A 84 -26.57 -12.26 -30.66
CA GLU A 84 -28.02 -12.15 -30.44
C GLU A 84 -28.77 -13.24 -31.22
#